data_AF-A0A6A6W6J0-F1
#
_entry.id   AF-A0A6A6W6J0-F1
#
_cell.length_a   1.000
_cell.length_b   1.000
_cell.length_c   1.000
_cell.angle_alpha   90.00
_cell.angle_beta   90.00
_cell.angle_gamma   90.00
#
_symmetry.space_group_name_H-M   'P 1'
#
loop_
_entity.id
_entity.type
_entity.pdbx_description
1 polymer ?
#
loop_
_entity_poly.entity_id
_entity_poly.type
_entity_poly.pdbx_seq_one_letter_code
_entity_poly.pdbx_strand_id
1 'polypeptide(L)'
;MGSSILFTYPQIATIAGVQGLVVYALSASLPLLVFAWLGPIIREQCPEGFVLTEWTIQRYGLVTGLYLSLCTLLTLFLYMVAELSALQQVINALTGLNGLPVVIVECFVTTVYTSLAGFKVSFITDNIQAAMVLGLLIISVAAVGSKTTIDRSLIPESGLLNSSLLGWQLIYILPVAILTNNFFLSGFWLRTFASRSNRDLYIGVSLATGTIAVIFTFVGATGLLAAWSGVWPGADPTTDGSLSFFLLLAQLPTWLVGIILVLTVALSTSAFDSLQSAIVSSASNDLFRNRLNLWLIRASVVALIFPVVIVALKSPNILTIYLISDLLSAAVIPVLVIGLWPKAHAWRGCDVVVGGLGGIFSVFLFGLVFYQGDARAAGNLILLKNGLYADDWSAFGAFVAAPVGGLLWGAASFGVRVAVLWVLARVRGTPFTALDRPVRGDEGMVVEDEGRFSGEQSVERRDVKNGQFF
;
A
#
# COMPACT_ATOMS: atom_id res chain seq x y z
N MET A 1 -0.56 7.41 -8.63
CA MET A 1 0.49 8.24 -8.01
C MET A 1 -0.23 9.36 -7.28
N GLY A 2 0.06 9.58 -5.99
CA GLY A 2 -0.52 10.69 -5.22
C GLY A 2 0.40 11.92 -5.17
N SER A 3 -0.09 13.00 -4.59
CA SER A 3 0.67 14.23 -4.30
C SER A 3 1.82 14.01 -3.31
N SER A 4 1.73 12.97 -2.48
CA SER A 4 2.76 12.60 -1.51
C SER A 4 4.14 12.29 -2.13
N ILE A 5 4.20 11.91 -3.40
CA ILE A 5 5.46 11.69 -4.12
C ILE A 5 6.31 12.96 -4.22
N LEU A 6 5.68 14.14 -4.19
CA LEU A 6 6.34 15.44 -4.26
C LEU A 6 7.08 15.80 -2.97
N PHE A 7 6.82 15.07 -1.88
CA PHE A 7 7.53 15.21 -0.60
C PHE A 7 8.53 14.09 -0.41
N THR A 8 8.06 12.85 -0.55
CA THR A 8 8.78 11.65 -0.13
C THR A 8 10.09 11.44 -0.89
N TYR A 9 10.07 11.58 -2.22
CA TYR A 9 11.26 11.36 -3.04
C TYR A 9 12.31 12.48 -2.92
N PRO A 10 11.92 13.77 -2.90
CA PRO A 10 12.86 14.85 -2.62
C PRO A 10 13.47 14.72 -1.22
N GLN A 11 12.65 14.39 -0.21
CA GLN A 11 13.11 14.21 1.17
C GLN A 11 14.15 13.11 1.29
N ILE A 12 13.91 11.92 0.72
CA ILE A 12 14.90 10.85 0.80
C ILE A 12 16.20 11.23 0.11
N ALA A 13 16.13 12.01 -0.96
CA ALA A 13 17.32 12.46 -1.69
C ALA A 13 18.14 13.45 -0.86
N THR A 14 17.49 14.30 -0.04
CA THR A 14 18.19 15.21 0.90
C THR A 14 18.79 14.51 2.12
N ILE A 15 18.32 13.31 2.49
CA ILE A 15 18.77 12.59 3.69
C ILE A 15 19.78 11.48 3.33
N ALA A 16 19.42 10.61 2.39
CA ALA A 16 20.18 9.41 2.02
C ALA A 16 20.90 9.56 0.67
N GLY A 17 20.85 10.76 0.06
CA GLY A 17 21.58 11.09 -1.15
C GLY A 17 21.09 10.35 -2.39
N VAL A 18 21.98 10.24 -3.38
CA VAL A 18 21.72 9.54 -4.65
C VAL A 18 21.40 8.07 -4.39
N GLN A 19 22.09 7.43 -3.44
CA GLN A 19 21.85 6.04 -3.08
C GLN A 19 20.39 5.85 -2.62
N GLY A 20 19.93 6.62 -1.63
CA GLY A 20 18.57 6.51 -1.11
C GLY A 20 17.50 6.77 -2.17
N LEU A 21 17.71 7.79 -3.03
CA LEU A 21 16.81 8.10 -4.13
C LEU A 21 16.67 6.92 -5.11
N VAL A 22 17.79 6.39 -5.60
CA VAL A 22 17.77 5.28 -6.57
C VAL A 22 17.14 4.05 -5.94
N VAL A 23 17.50 3.74 -4.70
CA VAL A 23 16.91 2.61 -3.96
C VAL A 23 15.40 2.79 -3.83
N TYR A 24 14.91 3.97 -3.43
CA TYR A 24 13.47 4.20 -3.32
C TYR A 24 12.77 4.09 -4.68
N ALA A 25 13.26 4.81 -5.71
CA ALA A 25 12.64 4.79 -7.03
C ALA A 25 12.54 3.37 -7.62
N LEU A 26 13.57 2.53 -7.44
CA LEU A 26 13.56 1.13 -7.86
C LEU A 26 12.67 0.27 -6.96
N SER A 27 12.71 0.47 -5.65
CA SER A 27 11.87 -0.26 -4.69
C SER A 27 10.38 0.03 -4.86
N ALA A 28 10.02 1.19 -5.38
CA ALA A 28 8.63 1.53 -5.64
C ALA A 28 8.13 1.02 -7.01
N SER A 29 9.03 0.91 -7.99
CA SER A 29 8.68 0.53 -9.36
C SER A 29 8.80 -0.98 -9.60
N LEU A 30 9.90 -1.62 -9.21
CA LEU A 30 10.17 -3.02 -9.50
C LEU A 30 9.13 -4.00 -8.92
N PRO A 31 8.59 -3.80 -7.69
CA PRO A 31 7.56 -4.70 -7.16
C PRO A 31 6.31 -4.81 -8.02
N LEU A 32 6.03 -3.84 -8.91
CA LEU A 32 4.89 -3.92 -9.81
C LEU A 32 5.00 -5.11 -10.76
N LEU A 33 6.22 -5.52 -11.14
CA LEU A 33 6.47 -6.69 -11.99
C LEU A 33 5.93 -7.99 -11.35
N VAL A 34 5.81 -8.05 -10.03
CA VAL A 34 5.25 -9.22 -9.34
C VAL A 34 3.80 -9.48 -9.76
N PHE A 35 3.02 -8.44 -10.08
CA PHE A 35 1.66 -8.64 -10.58
C PHE A 35 1.61 -9.30 -11.96
N ALA A 36 2.61 -9.06 -12.81
CA ALA A 36 2.71 -9.76 -14.10
C ALA A 36 2.95 -11.26 -13.91
N TRP A 37 3.63 -11.66 -12.83
CA TRP A 37 3.89 -13.05 -12.49
C TRP A 37 2.76 -13.72 -11.69
N LEU A 38 2.26 -13.05 -10.64
CA LEU A 38 1.19 -13.58 -9.78
C LEU A 38 -0.19 -13.50 -10.40
N GLY A 39 -0.45 -12.48 -11.21
CA GLY A 39 -1.75 -12.27 -11.86
C GLY A 39 -2.24 -13.51 -12.61
N PRO A 40 -1.43 -14.10 -13.52
CA PRO A 40 -1.76 -15.35 -14.19
C PRO A 40 -2.04 -16.52 -13.24
N ILE A 41 -1.23 -16.69 -12.19
CA ILE A 41 -1.38 -17.79 -11.24
C ILE A 41 -2.71 -17.69 -10.49
N ILE A 42 -3.07 -16.48 -10.04
CA ILE A 42 -4.33 -16.27 -9.30
C ILE A 42 -5.53 -16.37 -10.25
N ARG A 43 -5.41 -15.90 -11.50
CA ARG A 43 -6.44 -16.09 -12.55
C ARG A 43 -6.81 -17.54 -12.77
N GLU A 44 -5.81 -18.42 -12.82
CA GLU A 44 -6.02 -19.86 -13.02
C GLU A 44 -6.67 -20.52 -11.79
N GLN A 45 -6.39 -20.02 -10.58
CA GLN A 45 -6.94 -20.57 -9.34
C GLN A 45 -8.35 -20.03 -9.01
N CYS A 46 -8.64 -18.78 -9.36
CA CYS A 46 -9.92 -18.11 -9.13
C CYS A 46 -10.38 -17.34 -10.38
N PRO A 47 -10.92 -18.03 -11.40
CA PRO A 47 -11.40 -17.37 -12.62
C PRO A 47 -12.56 -16.40 -12.38
N GLU A 48 -13.34 -16.61 -11.32
CA GLU A 48 -14.47 -15.76 -10.89
C GLU A 48 -14.03 -14.67 -9.87
N GLY A 49 -12.80 -14.75 -9.34
CA GLY A 49 -12.33 -13.91 -8.24
C GLY A 49 -11.56 -12.68 -8.73
N PHE A 50 -12.24 -11.53 -8.83
CA PHE A 50 -11.64 -10.28 -9.33
C PHE A 50 -10.80 -9.52 -8.28
N VAL A 51 -10.68 -10.00 -7.04
CA VAL A 51 -9.98 -9.34 -5.91
C VAL A 51 -9.25 -10.38 -5.03
N LEU A 52 -8.08 -10.01 -4.46
CA LEU A 52 -7.29 -10.87 -3.56
C LEU A 52 -8.09 -11.41 -2.35
N THR A 53 -9.05 -10.63 -1.85
CA THR A 53 -9.94 -11.01 -0.76
C THR A 53 -10.86 -12.17 -1.14
N GLU A 54 -11.35 -12.21 -2.38
CA GLU A 54 -12.17 -13.31 -2.87
C GLU A 54 -11.37 -14.61 -2.96
N TRP A 55 -10.14 -14.55 -3.49
CA TRP A 55 -9.22 -15.69 -3.46
C TRP A 55 -8.96 -16.15 -2.02
N THR A 56 -8.79 -15.22 -1.09
CA THR A 56 -8.56 -15.52 0.33
C THR A 56 -9.77 -16.21 0.97
N ILE A 57 -11.00 -15.79 0.65
CA ILE A 57 -12.23 -16.43 1.13
C ILE A 57 -12.34 -17.85 0.57
N GLN A 58 -12.12 -18.03 -0.73
CA GLN A 58 -12.19 -19.34 -1.38
C GLN A 58 -11.09 -20.29 -0.89
N ARG A 59 -9.90 -19.78 -0.60
CA ARG A 59 -8.74 -20.58 -0.18
C ARG A 59 -8.69 -20.86 1.33
N TYR A 60 -9.09 -19.90 2.16
CA TYR A 60 -8.87 -19.91 3.62
C TYR A 60 -10.13 -19.72 4.45
N GLY A 61 -11.29 -19.57 3.81
CA GLY A 61 -12.58 -19.38 4.47
C GLY A 61 -12.89 -17.93 4.84
N LEU A 62 -14.11 -17.72 5.30
CA LEU A 62 -14.69 -16.39 5.53
C LEU A 62 -13.94 -15.56 6.58
N VAL A 63 -13.51 -16.18 7.68
CA VAL A 63 -12.84 -15.47 8.80
C VAL A 63 -11.55 -14.80 8.31
N THR A 64 -10.74 -15.52 7.54
CA THR A 64 -9.49 -15.01 6.97
C THR A 64 -9.74 -13.91 5.94
N GLY A 65 -10.80 -14.06 5.14
CA GLY A 65 -11.24 -13.03 4.19
C GLY A 65 -11.65 -11.73 4.88
N LEU A 66 -12.43 -11.81 5.96
CA LEU A 66 -12.84 -10.65 6.76
C LEU A 66 -11.64 -9.99 7.45
N TYR A 67 -10.70 -10.79 7.97
CA TYR A 67 -9.44 -10.30 8.54
C TYR A 67 -8.62 -9.52 7.50
N LEU A 68 -8.42 -10.10 6.31
CA LEU A 68 -7.70 -9.43 5.22
C LEU A 68 -8.42 -8.16 4.75
N SER A 69 -9.74 -8.19 4.67
CA SER A 69 -10.55 -7.03 4.30
C SER A 69 -10.39 -5.90 5.32
N LEU A 70 -10.40 -6.21 6.62
CA LEU A 70 -10.14 -5.22 7.66
C LEU A 70 -8.75 -4.58 7.53
N CYS A 71 -7.70 -5.39 7.30
CA CYS A 71 -6.35 -4.87 7.05
C CYS A 71 -6.30 -3.97 5.79
N THR A 72 -7.03 -4.36 4.74
CA THR A 72 -7.12 -3.60 3.49
C THR A 72 -7.84 -2.27 3.68
N LEU A 73 -8.98 -2.27 4.37
CA LEU A 73 -9.74 -1.05 4.69
C LEU A 73 -8.94 -0.09 5.57
N LEU A 74 -8.22 -0.61 6.56
CA LEU A 74 -7.32 0.18 7.40
C LEU A 74 -6.19 0.81 6.56
N THR A 75 -5.57 0.03 5.67
CA THR A 75 -4.54 0.51 4.74
C THR A 75 -5.06 1.65 3.87
N LEU A 76 -6.20 1.45 3.22
CA LEU A 76 -6.81 2.47 2.36
C LEU A 76 -7.20 3.73 3.15
N PHE A 77 -7.70 3.58 4.38
CA PHE A 77 -7.99 4.70 5.26
C PHE A 77 -6.72 5.52 5.59
N LEU A 78 -5.63 4.85 5.98
CA LEU A 78 -4.35 5.52 6.27
C LEU A 78 -3.80 6.22 5.02
N TYR A 79 -3.94 5.61 3.85
CA TYR A 79 -3.54 6.21 2.57
C TYR A 79 -4.35 7.47 2.24
N MET A 80 -5.67 7.47 2.50
CA MET A 80 -6.50 8.67 2.32
C MET A 80 -6.08 9.79 3.27
N VAL A 81 -5.77 9.46 4.53
CA VAL A 81 -5.28 10.43 5.53
C VAL A 81 -3.95 11.03 5.08
N ALA A 82 -3.02 10.19 4.62
CA ALA A 82 -1.71 10.60 4.13
C ALA A 82 -1.83 11.53 2.91
N GLU A 83 -2.72 11.22 1.98
CA GLU A 83 -2.93 12.01 0.77
C GLU A 83 -3.49 13.41 1.08
N LEU A 84 -4.52 13.51 1.92
CA LEU A 84 -5.08 14.82 2.30
C LEU A 84 -4.10 15.66 3.13
N SER A 85 -3.31 15.02 4.00
CA SER A 85 -2.25 15.70 4.75
C SER A 85 -1.17 16.24 3.80
N ALA A 86 -0.76 15.45 2.80
CA ALA A 86 0.18 15.89 1.76
C ALA A 86 -0.33 17.12 1.01
N LEU A 87 -1.56 17.08 0.51
CA LEU A 87 -2.18 18.22 -0.16
C LEU A 87 -2.16 19.48 0.70
N GLN A 88 -2.59 19.37 1.95
CA GLN A 88 -2.62 20.51 2.88
C GLN A 88 -1.22 21.12 3.05
N GLN A 89 -0.20 20.27 3.22
CA GLN A 89 1.18 20.71 3.37
C GLN A 89 1.69 21.42 2.11
N VAL A 90 1.32 20.98 0.91
CA VAL A 90 1.71 21.66 -0.35
C VAL A 90 1.11 23.05 -0.41
N ILE A 91 -0.20 23.17 -0.16
CA ILE A 91 -0.89 24.46 -0.21
C ILE A 91 -0.27 25.43 0.80
N ASN A 92 -0.05 24.98 2.03
CA ASN A 92 0.58 25.78 3.08
C ASN A 92 1.98 26.25 2.65
N ALA A 93 2.81 25.34 2.12
CA ALA A 93 4.19 25.63 1.75
C ALA A 93 4.31 26.60 0.55
N LEU A 94 3.46 26.45 -0.46
CA LEU A 94 3.53 27.23 -1.70
C LEU A 94 2.78 28.56 -1.64
N THR A 95 1.74 28.67 -0.82
CA THR A 95 0.88 29.88 -0.78
C THR A 95 0.96 30.65 0.53
N GLY A 96 1.44 30.03 1.61
CA GLY A 96 1.35 30.58 2.97
C GLY A 96 -0.08 30.65 3.52
N LEU A 97 -1.08 30.19 2.77
CA LEU A 97 -2.48 30.15 3.18
C LEU A 97 -2.78 28.84 3.90
N ASN A 98 -3.83 28.86 4.74
CA ASN A 98 -4.35 27.64 5.34
C ASN A 98 -4.93 26.72 4.26
N GLY A 99 -4.36 25.52 4.09
CA GLY A 99 -4.80 24.51 3.12
C GLY A 99 -6.11 23.79 3.46
N LEU A 100 -6.65 23.97 4.67
CA LEU A 100 -7.91 23.34 5.10
C LEU A 100 -9.09 23.56 4.13
N PRO A 101 -9.38 24.80 3.64
CA PRO A 101 -10.48 25.01 2.70
C PRO A 101 -10.28 24.25 1.39
N VAL A 102 -9.04 24.14 0.90
CA VAL A 102 -8.73 23.38 -0.32
C VAL A 102 -9.01 21.90 -0.11
N VAL A 103 -8.58 21.33 1.01
CA VAL A 103 -8.87 19.93 1.38
C VAL A 103 -10.39 19.68 1.45
N ILE A 104 -11.15 20.57 2.09
CA ILE A 104 -12.61 20.43 2.21
C ILE A 104 -13.28 20.48 0.82
N VAL A 105 -12.88 21.43 -0.02
CA VAL A 105 -13.42 21.56 -1.39
C VAL A 105 -13.07 20.34 -2.22
N GLU A 106 -11.82 19.85 -2.17
CA GLU A 106 -11.40 18.65 -2.86
C GLU A 106 -12.21 17.44 -2.40
N CYS A 107 -12.33 17.20 -1.09
CA CYS A 107 -13.14 16.12 -0.53
C CYS A 107 -14.60 16.21 -0.98
N PHE A 108 -15.19 17.40 -0.99
CA PHE A 108 -16.57 17.59 -1.43
C PHE A 108 -16.73 17.27 -2.92
N VAL A 109 -15.89 17.86 -3.77
CA VAL A 109 -15.96 17.68 -5.23
C VAL A 109 -15.72 16.21 -5.61
N THR A 110 -14.67 15.59 -5.06
CA THR A 110 -14.35 14.17 -5.26
C THR A 110 -15.50 13.26 -4.89
N THR A 111 -16.11 13.49 -3.73
CA THR A 111 -17.23 12.69 -3.26
C THR A 111 -18.46 12.85 -4.16
N VAL A 112 -18.76 14.07 -4.60
CA VAL A 112 -19.90 14.34 -5.48
C VAL A 112 -19.72 13.62 -6.81
N TYR A 113 -18.60 13.80 -7.52
CA TYR A 113 -18.47 13.15 -8.82
C TYR A 113 -18.27 11.63 -8.71
N THR A 114 -17.57 11.14 -7.68
CA THR A 114 -17.36 9.69 -7.47
C THR A 114 -18.68 9.00 -7.14
N SER A 115 -19.52 9.64 -6.31
CA SER A 115 -20.85 9.11 -5.99
C SER A 115 -21.82 9.15 -7.18
N LEU A 116 -21.68 10.11 -8.10
CA LEU A 116 -22.56 10.24 -9.27
C LEU A 116 -22.13 9.36 -10.46
N ALA A 117 -20.83 9.21 -10.68
CA ALA A 117 -20.29 8.74 -11.96
C ALA A 117 -19.82 7.27 -11.98
N GLY A 118 -19.59 6.65 -10.82
CA GLY A 118 -19.12 5.26 -10.72
C GLY A 118 -17.70 5.04 -11.27
N PHE A 119 -17.24 3.79 -11.27
CA PHE A 119 -15.83 3.39 -11.51
C PHE A 119 -15.29 3.77 -12.91
N LYS A 120 -16.16 3.89 -13.93
CA LYS A 120 -15.73 4.17 -15.32
C LYS A 120 -15.20 5.59 -15.53
N VAL A 121 -15.67 6.57 -14.77
CA VAL A 121 -15.20 7.95 -14.92
C VAL A 121 -13.84 8.15 -14.25
N SER A 122 -13.57 7.47 -13.13
CA SER A 122 -12.24 7.47 -12.47
C SER A 122 -11.13 7.00 -13.42
N PHE A 123 -11.38 6.01 -14.30
CA PHE A 123 -10.40 5.62 -15.32
C PHE A 123 -10.13 6.70 -16.39
N ILE A 124 -11.14 7.49 -16.76
CA ILE A 124 -10.98 8.53 -17.76
C ILE A 124 -10.23 9.72 -17.16
N THR A 125 -10.55 10.11 -15.92
CA THR A 125 -9.83 11.16 -15.20
C THR A 125 -8.37 10.76 -14.98
N ASP A 126 -8.11 9.51 -14.58
CA ASP A 126 -6.75 8.97 -14.41
C ASP A 126 -5.88 9.12 -15.67
N ASN A 127 -6.43 8.84 -16.86
CA ASN A 127 -5.68 8.94 -18.11
C ASN A 127 -5.32 10.39 -18.47
N ILE A 128 -6.28 11.31 -18.30
CA ILE A 128 -6.06 12.74 -18.55
C ILE A 128 -5.03 13.29 -17.54
N GLN A 129 -5.17 12.92 -16.27
CA GLN A 129 -4.26 13.34 -15.20
C GLN A 129 -2.86 12.77 -15.40
N ALA A 130 -2.72 11.50 -15.82
CA ALA A 130 -1.42 10.91 -16.15
C ALA A 130 -0.72 11.66 -17.29
N ALA A 131 -1.45 12.05 -18.33
CA ALA A 131 -0.90 12.86 -19.43
C ALA A 131 -0.49 14.27 -18.97
N MET A 132 -1.31 14.91 -18.13
CA MET A 132 -1.00 16.22 -17.53
C MET A 132 0.26 16.15 -16.65
N VAL A 133 0.37 15.12 -15.81
CA VAL A 133 1.54 14.88 -14.94
C VAL A 133 2.80 14.73 -15.78
N LEU A 134 2.75 13.94 -16.85
CA LEU A 134 3.90 13.74 -17.72
C LEU A 134 4.32 15.04 -18.42
N GLY A 135 3.37 15.79 -18.99
CA GLY A 135 3.66 17.07 -19.64
C GLY A 135 4.25 18.10 -18.67
N LEU A 136 3.74 18.14 -17.44
CA LEU A 136 4.20 19.08 -16.42
C LEU A 136 5.52 18.67 -15.77
N LEU A 137 5.80 17.38 -15.67
CA LEU A 137 7.11 16.88 -15.29
C LEU A 137 8.17 17.36 -16.29
N ILE A 138 7.89 17.26 -17.60
CA ILE A 138 8.80 17.75 -18.65
C ILE A 138 9.04 19.25 -18.50
N ILE A 139 7.99 20.04 -18.30
CA ILE A 139 8.10 21.50 -18.12
C ILE A 139 8.87 21.83 -16.84
N SER A 140 8.59 21.14 -15.73
CA SER A 140 9.26 21.36 -14.45
C SER A 140 10.74 21.01 -14.53
N VAL A 141 11.09 19.90 -15.17
CA VAL A 141 12.50 19.50 -15.41
C VAL A 141 13.20 20.53 -16.29
N ALA A 142 12.56 21.00 -17.38
CA ALA A 142 13.13 22.04 -18.24
C ALA A 142 13.32 23.36 -17.49
N ALA A 143 12.35 23.77 -16.66
CA ALA A 143 12.40 25.00 -15.88
C ALA A 143 13.48 24.94 -14.79
N VAL A 144 13.50 23.86 -13.99
CA VAL A 144 14.52 23.62 -12.96
C VAL A 144 15.89 23.53 -13.60
N GLY A 145 16.06 22.77 -14.69
CA GLY A 145 17.34 22.63 -15.39
C GLY A 145 17.84 23.93 -16.04
N SER A 146 16.93 24.82 -16.47
CA SER A 146 17.31 26.10 -17.10
C SER A 146 17.55 27.24 -16.10
N LYS A 147 16.88 27.21 -14.93
CA LYS A 147 16.90 28.32 -13.96
C LYS A 147 17.70 28.04 -12.70
N THR A 148 17.94 26.77 -12.35
CA THR A 148 18.67 26.42 -11.13
C THR A 148 20.16 26.53 -11.38
N THR A 149 20.81 27.49 -10.74
CA THR A 149 22.27 27.57 -10.71
C THR A 149 22.80 26.64 -9.62
N ILE A 150 23.52 25.60 -10.04
CA ILE A 150 24.14 24.64 -9.12
C ILE A 150 25.48 25.20 -8.64
N ASP A 151 25.65 25.29 -7.33
CA ASP A 151 26.97 25.53 -6.74
C ASP A 151 27.73 24.21 -6.66
N ARG A 152 28.77 24.07 -7.49
CA ARG A 152 29.56 22.84 -7.57
C ARG A 152 30.40 22.59 -6.32
N SER A 153 30.63 23.60 -5.48
CA SER A 153 31.35 23.44 -4.21
C SER A 153 30.52 22.67 -3.18
N LEU A 154 29.19 22.82 -3.21
CA LEU A 154 28.27 22.14 -2.30
C LEU A 154 28.11 20.64 -2.62
N ILE A 155 28.48 20.19 -3.82
CA ILE A 155 28.35 18.78 -4.21
C ILE A 155 29.22 17.88 -3.31
N PRO A 156 30.55 18.06 -3.23
CA PRO A 156 31.39 17.27 -2.32
C PRO A 156 31.10 17.55 -0.84
N GLU A 157 30.78 18.79 -0.45
CA GLU A 157 30.50 19.14 0.95
C GLU A 157 29.21 18.50 1.49
N SER A 158 28.19 18.35 0.64
CA SER A 158 26.90 17.77 1.04
C SER A 158 26.96 16.30 1.45
N GLY A 159 27.99 15.55 1.02
CA GLY A 159 28.10 14.12 1.27
C GLY A 159 27.03 13.25 0.58
N LEU A 160 26.10 13.83 -0.20
CA LEU A 160 24.96 13.14 -0.81
C LEU A 160 25.34 12.17 -1.94
N LEU A 161 26.60 12.20 -2.40
CA LEU A 161 27.18 11.22 -3.32
C LEU A 161 27.80 10.02 -2.62
N ASN A 162 28.05 10.12 -1.31
CA ASN A 162 28.63 9.04 -0.54
C ASN A 162 27.54 8.03 -0.14
N SER A 163 28.00 6.85 0.28
CA SER A 163 27.10 5.83 0.78
C SER A 163 26.56 6.22 2.17
N SER A 164 25.28 5.95 2.41
CA SER A 164 24.62 6.17 3.70
C SER A 164 24.17 4.84 4.31
N LEU A 165 24.26 4.72 5.65
CA LEU A 165 23.76 3.55 6.38
C LEU A 165 22.26 3.35 6.11
N LEU A 166 21.50 4.44 6.17
CA LEU A 166 20.08 4.46 5.82
C LEU A 166 19.87 3.96 4.37
N GLY A 167 20.67 4.39 3.41
CA GLY A 167 20.60 3.90 2.03
C GLY A 167 20.73 2.38 1.91
N TRP A 168 21.54 1.74 2.76
CA TRP A 168 21.65 0.27 2.81
C TRP A 168 20.44 -0.39 3.48
N GLN A 169 19.94 0.18 4.58
CA GLN A 169 18.74 -0.33 5.25
C GLN A 169 17.52 -0.29 4.31
N LEU A 170 17.40 0.77 3.51
CA LEU A 170 16.29 0.97 2.57
C LEU A 170 16.25 -0.05 1.43
N ILE A 171 17.39 -0.67 1.08
CA ILE A 171 17.43 -1.75 0.07
C ILE A 171 16.57 -2.94 0.49
N TYR A 172 16.41 -3.16 1.79
CA TYR A 172 15.52 -4.19 2.30
C TYR A 172 14.15 -3.63 2.69
N ILE A 173 14.12 -2.53 3.45
CA ILE A 173 12.87 -2.00 4.02
C ILE A 173 11.87 -1.66 2.92
N LEU A 174 12.27 -0.87 1.92
CA LEU A 174 11.34 -0.34 0.93
C LEU A 174 10.78 -1.41 -0.01
N PRO A 175 11.58 -2.36 -0.57
CA PRO A 175 11.02 -3.42 -1.38
C PRO A 175 10.02 -4.28 -0.61
N VAL A 176 10.33 -4.64 0.64
CA VAL A 176 9.40 -5.44 1.47
C VAL A 176 8.13 -4.66 1.73
N ALA A 177 8.26 -3.45 2.28
CA ALA A 177 7.16 -2.54 2.59
C ALA A 177 6.21 -2.34 1.40
N ILE A 178 6.76 -1.88 0.27
CA ILE A 178 5.95 -1.49 -0.89
C ILE A 178 5.39 -2.73 -1.59
N LEU A 179 6.18 -3.81 -1.71
CA LEU A 179 5.70 -5.05 -2.34
C LEU A 179 4.51 -5.61 -1.57
N THR A 180 4.63 -5.78 -0.25
CA THR A 180 3.54 -6.36 0.53
C THR A 180 2.34 -5.43 0.56
N ASN A 181 2.56 -4.12 0.69
CA ASN A 181 1.44 -3.18 0.74
C ASN A 181 0.66 -3.12 -0.59
N ASN A 182 1.34 -3.28 -1.72
CA ASN A 182 0.68 -3.35 -3.03
C ASN A 182 -0.38 -4.47 -3.11
N PHE A 183 -0.27 -5.56 -2.34
CA PHE A 183 -1.28 -6.62 -2.33
C PHE A 183 -2.63 -6.16 -1.77
N PHE A 184 -2.66 -5.17 -0.87
CA PHE A 184 -3.91 -4.61 -0.33
C PHE A 184 -4.58 -3.65 -1.32
N LEU A 185 -3.85 -3.13 -2.29
CA LEU A 185 -4.39 -2.15 -3.24
C LEU A 185 -5.16 -2.86 -4.37
N SER A 186 -6.48 -2.98 -4.19
CA SER A 186 -7.41 -3.61 -5.14
C SER A 186 -7.31 -3.06 -6.56
N GLY A 187 -6.95 -1.79 -6.73
CA GLY A 187 -6.74 -1.16 -8.03
C GLY A 187 -5.66 -1.84 -8.90
N PHE A 188 -4.62 -2.44 -8.31
CA PHE A 188 -3.62 -3.20 -9.08
C PHE A 188 -4.16 -4.56 -9.52
N TRP A 189 -4.97 -5.20 -8.69
CA TRP A 189 -5.65 -6.46 -9.00
C TRP A 189 -6.74 -6.29 -10.06
N LEU A 190 -7.51 -5.20 -10.03
CA LEU A 190 -8.53 -4.97 -11.06
C LEU A 190 -7.90 -4.77 -12.44
N ARG A 191 -6.81 -3.97 -12.54
CA ARG A 191 -6.06 -3.76 -13.79
C ARG A 191 -5.33 -5.04 -14.25
N THR A 192 -4.69 -5.69 -13.28
CA THR A 192 -4.52 -7.14 -13.14
C THR A 192 -5.35 -8.03 -14.06
N PHE A 193 -6.57 -8.27 -13.55
CA PHE A 193 -7.60 -9.16 -14.07
C PHE A 193 -8.32 -8.64 -15.32
N ALA A 194 -8.31 -7.33 -15.58
CA ALA A 194 -8.88 -6.74 -16.80
C ALA A 194 -7.99 -6.88 -18.05
N SER A 195 -6.71 -7.25 -17.90
CA SER A 195 -5.80 -7.40 -19.05
C SER A 195 -6.24 -8.53 -20.01
N ARG A 196 -6.18 -8.26 -21.33
CA ARG A 196 -6.67 -9.18 -22.38
C ARG A 196 -5.90 -10.51 -22.43
N SER A 197 -4.59 -10.46 -22.24
CA SER A 197 -3.72 -11.64 -22.26
C SER A 197 -2.58 -11.48 -21.26
N ASN A 198 -1.97 -12.59 -20.86
CA ASN A 198 -0.78 -12.56 -20.01
C ASN A 198 0.36 -11.79 -20.68
N ARG A 199 0.53 -11.92 -22.01
CA ARG A 199 1.55 -11.17 -22.74
C ARG A 199 1.34 -9.66 -22.66
N ASP A 200 0.09 -9.21 -22.82
CA ASP A 200 -0.25 -7.77 -22.73
C ASP A 200 -0.02 -7.25 -21.30
N LEU A 201 -0.31 -8.07 -20.28
CA LEU A 201 -0.02 -7.75 -18.89
C LEU A 201 1.49 -7.55 -18.65
N TYR A 202 2.33 -8.49 -19.09
CA TYR A 202 3.79 -8.37 -18.94
C TYR A 202 4.34 -7.10 -19.60
N ILE A 203 3.88 -6.79 -20.82
CA ILE A 203 4.31 -5.59 -21.54
C ILE A 203 3.83 -4.32 -20.82
N GLY A 204 2.55 -4.26 -20.46
CA GLY A 204 1.94 -3.10 -19.80
C GLY A 204 2.59 -2.79 -18.46
N VAL A 205 2.78 -3.81 -17.61
CA VAL A 205 3.41 -3.66 -16.30
C VAL A 205 4.90 -3.30 -16.44
N SER A 206 5.63 -3.87 -17.40
CA SER A 206 7.04 -3.53 -17.62
C SER A 206 7.22 -2.08 -18.08
N LEU A 207 6.37 -1.61 -19.00
CA LEU A 207 6.38 -0.22 -19.45
C LEU A 207 6.01 0.75 -18.32
N ALA A 208 4.99 0.41 -17.52
CA ALA A 208 4.62 1.17 -16.34
C ALA A 208 5.76 1.24 -15.32
N THR A 209 6.41 0.12 -15.04
CA THR A 209 7.57 0.02 -14.15
C THR A 209 8.68 0.98 -14.57
N GLY A 210 9.08 0.95 -15.85
CA GLY A 210 10.12 1.84 -16.37
C GLY A 210 9.72 3.32 -16.29
N THR A 211 8.47 3.65 -16.68
CA THR A 211 7.96 5.02 -16.65
C THR A 211 7.91 5.58 -15.23
N ILE A 212 7.42 4.78 -14.28
CA ILE A 212 7.33 5.13 -12.86
C ILE A 212 8.73 5.34 -12.26
N ALA A 213 9.69 4.45 -12.55
CA ALA A 213 11.06 4.57 -12.08
C ALA A 213 11.71 5.89 -12.53
N VAL A 214 11.50 6.25 -13.81
CA VAL A 214 11.99 7.50 -14.40
C VAL A 214 11.35 8.71 -13.71
N ILE A 215 10.02 8.73 -13.56
CA ILE A 215 9.29 9.81 -12.89
C ILE A 215 9.79 10.00 -11.46
N PHE A 216 9.87 8.93 -10.66
CA PHE A 216 10.29 9.01 -9.27
C PHE A 216 11.75 9.46 -9.12
N THR A 217 12.63 9.01 -10.01
CA THR A 217 14.02 9.48 -10.04
C THR A 217 14.08 10.98 -10.34
N PHE A 218 13.30 11.47 -11.31
CA PHE A 218 13.26 12.90 -11.64
C PHE A 218 12.68 13.75 -10.52
N VAL A 219 11.54 13.35 -9.96
CA VAL A 219 10.92 14.06 -8.84
C VAL A 219 11.89 14.10 -7.66
N GLY A 220 12.51 12.98 -7.29
CA GLY A 220 13.44 12.98 -6.16
C GLY A 220 14.78 13.67 -6.42
N ALA A 221 15.26 13.71 -7.66
CA ALA A 221 16.49 14.46 -8.01
C ALA A 221 16.35 15.96 -7.68
N THR A 222 15.13 16.50 -7.63
CA THR A 222 14.90 17.87 -7.17
C THR A 222 15.37 18.12 -5.74
N GLY A 223 15.31 17.13 -4.84
CA GLY A 223 15.87 17.25 -3.49
C GLY A 223 17.39 17.44 -3.49
N LEU A 224 18.11 16.70 -4.34
CA LEU A 224 19.57 16.87 -4.54
C LEU A 224 19.88 18.26 -5.11
N LEU A 225 19.12 18.70 -6.11
CA LEU A 225 19.28 20.01 -6.71
C LEU A 225 19.00 21.13 -5.71
N ALA A 226 18.05 20.95 -4.79
CA ALA A 226 17.73 21.92 -3.74
C ALA A 226 18.92 22.10 -2.78
N ALA A 227 19.57 20.99 -2.41
CA ALA A 227 20.77 21.00 -1.59
C ALA A 227 21.96 21.63 -2.33
N TRP A 228 22.22 21.24 -3.58
CA TRP A 228 23.37 21.73 -4.35
C TRP A 228 23.21 23.15 -4.93
N SER A 229 22.01 23.71 -4.89
CA SER A 229 21.76 25.12 -5.23
C SER A 229 21.85 26.05 -4.01
N GLY A 230 22.05 25.51 -2.80
CA GLY A 230 22.11 26.27 -1.55
C GLY A 230 20.76 26.81 -1.09
N VAL A 231 19.67 26.43 -1.75
CA VAL A 231 18.30 26.87 -1.46
C VAL A 231 17.75 26.17 -0.23
N TRP A 232 18.17 24.92 -0.03
CA TRP A 232 17.91 24.19 1.19
C TRP A 232 19.06 24.43 2.19
N PRO A 233 18.79 24.96 3.40
CA PRO A 233 19.81 25.51 4.31
C PRO A 233 20.74 24.45 4.95
N GLY A 234 20.66 23.19 4.55
CA GLY A 234 21.59 22.14 4.94
C GLY A 234 20.99 21.07 5.87
N ALA A 235 21.80 20.03 6.07
CA ALA A 235 21.48 18.73 6.66
C ALA A 235 21.33 18.73 8.19
N ASP A 236 20.71 19.76 8.77
CA ASP A 236 20.31 19.68 10.17
C ASP A 236 19.12 18.68 10.27
N PRO A 237 19.15 17.66 11.14
CA PRO A 237 18.09 16.64 11.25
C PRO A 237 16.70 17.23 11.58
N THR A 238 16.66 18.48 12.02
CA THR A 238 15.45 19.24 12.33
C THR A 238 14.83 19.96 11.13
N THR A 239 15.56 20.09 10.02
CA THR A 239 15.08 20.75 8.80
C THR A 239 14.35 19.73 7.94
N ASP A 240 13.02 19.86 7.83
CA ASP A 240 12.21 18.91 7.10
C ASP A 240 12.51 18.93 5.59
N GLY A 241 13.23 17.91 5.12
CA GLY A 241 13.57 17.72 3.71
C GLY A 241 12.37 17.49 2.79
N SER A 242 11.18 17.26 3.36
CA SER A 242 9.92 17.14 2.62
C SER A 242 9.60 18.39 1.78
N LEU A 243 10.06 19.57 2.23
CA LEU A 243 9.80 20.85 1.56
C LEU A 243 10.82 21.22 0.49
N SER A 244 11.88 20.44 0.32
CA SER A 244 13.02 20.78 -0.55
C SER A 244 12.63 21.02 -2.01
N PHE A 245 11.72 20.20 -2.55
CA PHE A 245 11.14 20.42 -3.88
C PHE A 245 10.39 21.75 -3.96
N PHE A 246 9.54 22.06 -2.99
CA PHE A 246 8.74 23.28 -2.99
C PHE A 246 9.59 24.55 -2.82
N LEU A 247 10.69 24.47 -2.08
CA LEU A 247 11.64 25.58 -1.95
C LEU A 247 12.32 25.92 -3.28
N LEU A 248 12.68 24.92 -4.09
CA LEU A 248 13.16 25.15 -5.46
C LEU A 248 12.08 25.80 -6.32
N LEU A 249 10.84 25.32 -6.22
CA LEU A 249 9.73 25.85 -6.99
C LEU A 249 9.38 27.29 -6.62
N ALA A 250 9.54 27.69 -5.37
CA ALA A 250 9.29 29.06 -4.91
C ALA A 250 10.21 30.09 -5.59
N GLN A 251 11.33 29.65 -6.17
CA GLN A 251 12.23 30.53 -6.95
C GLN A 251 11.78 30.70 -8.40
N LEU A 252 10.83 29.89 -8.85
CA LEU A 252 10.32 29.95 -10.22
C LEU A 252 9.26 31.04 -10.36
N PRO A 253 9.01 31.52 -11.59
CA PRO A 253 7.97 32.52 -11.84
C PRO A 253 6.60 32.09 -11.31
N THR A 254 5.82 33.03 -10.78
CA THR A 254 4.52 32.77 -10.13
C THR A 254 3.53 31.98 -11.00
N TRP A 255 3.57 32.16 -12.32
CA TRP A 255 2.71 31.40 -13.24
C TRP A 255 3.03 29.89 -13.22
N LEU A 256 4.28 29.51 -13.02
CA LEU A 256 4.71 28.11 -12.96
C LEU A 256 4.34 27.48 -11.60
N VAL A 257 4.44 28.25 -10.51
CA VAL A 257 3.93 27.84 -9.19
C VAL A 257 2.43 27.56 -9.23
N GLY A 258 1.65 28.44 -9.90
CA GLY A 258 0.22 28.23 -10.09
C GLY A 258 -0.11 26.94 -10.84
N ILE A 259 0.66 26.60 -11.87
CA ILE A 259 0.52 25.35 -12.61
C ILE A 259 0.79 24.12 -11.71
N ILE A 260 1.80 24.19 -10.85
CA ILE A 260 2.15 23.07 -9.96
C ILE A 260 1.12 22.89 -8.84
N LEU A 261 0.52 23.98 -8.35
CA LEU A 261 -0.61 23.90 -7.44
C LEU A 261 -1.80 23.17 -8.08
N VAL A 262 -2.16 23.53 -9.31
CA VAL A 262 -3.22 22.84 -10.06
C VAL A 262 -2.88 21.35 -10.25
N LEU A 263 -1.62 21.04 -10.55
CA LEU A 263 -1.15 19.65 -10.67
C LEU A 263 -1.28 18.87 -9.36
N THR A 264 -0.86 19.47 -8.25
CA THR A 264 -0.90 18.83 -6.94
C THR A 264 -2.34 18.51 -6.56
N VAL A 265 -3.25 19.46 -6.74
CA VAL A 265 -4.68 19.24 -6.51
C VAL A 265 -5.21 18.16 -7.45
N ALA A 266 -4.85 18.17 -8.74
CA ALA A 266 -5.29 17.15 -9.68
C ALA A 266 -4.78 15.74 -9.33
N LEU A 267 -3.52 15.62 -8.89
CA LEU A 267 -2.91 14.37 -8.42
C LEU A 267 -3.58 13.86 -7.15
N SER A 268 -3.82 14.75 -6.18
CA SER A 268 -4.51 14.42 -4.94
C SER A 268 -5.93 13.96 -5.21
N THR A 269 -6.67 14.72 -6.04
CA THR A 269 -8.03 14.40 -6.47
C THR A 269 -8.12 13.01 -7.13
N SER A 270 -7.21 12.68 -8.05
CA SER A 270 -7.08 11.35 -8.68
C SER A 270 -6.82 10.23 -7.68
N ALA A 271 -5.80 10.42 -6.83
CA ALA A 271 -5.44 9.41 -5.85
C ALA A 271 -6.59 9.18 -4.85
N PHE A 272 -7.24 10.26 -4.41
CA PHE A 272 -8.32 10.23 -3.46
C PHE A 272 -9.58 9.57 -4.03
N ASP A 273 -9.95 9.83 -5.28
CA ASP A 273 -11.11 9.16 -5.92
C ASP A 273 -10.91 7.65 -6.08
N SER A 274 -9.69 7.24 -6.41
CA SER A 274 -9.29 5.85 -6.54
C SER A 274 -9.34 5.16 -5.19
N LEU A 275 -8.85 5.80 -4.13
CA LEU A 275 -8.91 5.29 -2.76
C LEU A 275 -10.35 5.20 -2.25
N GLN A 276 -11.20 6.21 -2.48
CA GLN A 276 -12.62 6.17 -2.13
C GLN A 276 -13.32 5.00 -2.81
N SER A 277 -13.12 4.86 -4.12
CA SER A 277 -13.71 3.78 -4.92
C SER A 277 -13.22 2.40 -4.47
N ALA A 278 -11.94 2.29 -4.10
CA ALA A 278 -11.36 1.05 -3.57
C ALA A 278 -11.98 0.67 -2.22
N ILE A 279 -12.13 1.62 -1.29
CA ILE A 279 -12.79 1.37 0.01
C ILE A 279 -14.23 0.92 -0.19
N VAL A 280 -14.97 1.59 -1.08
CA VAL A 280 -16.35 1.24 -1.44
C VAL A 280 -16.44 -0.20 -1.92
N SER A 281 -15.59 -0.55 -2.88
CA SER A 281 -15.60 -1.85 -3.51
C SER A 281 -15.21 -2.94 -2.51
N SER A 282 -14.14 -2.74 -1.74
CA SER A 282 -13.69 -3.68 -0.70
C SER A 282 -14.73 -3.84 0.41
N ALA A 283 -15.30 -2.75 0.93
CA ALA A 283 -16.31 -2.84 1.98
C ALA A 283 -17.60 -3.53 1.49
N SER A 284 -18.10 -3.17 0.29
CA SER A 284 -19.31 -3.76 -0.27
C SER A 284 -19.15 -5.25 -0.58
N ASN A 285 -18.05 -5.61 -1.24
CA ASN A 285 -17.80 -6.97 -1.69
C ASN A 285 -17.45 -7.88 -0.52
N ASP A 286 -16.49 -7.49 0.31
CA ASP A 286 -15.89 -8.39 1.29
C ASP A 286 -16.74 -8.50 2.57
N LEU A 287 -17.31 -7.37 3.03
CA LEU A 287 -18.03 -7.31 4.31
C LEU A 287 -19.51 -7.64 4.15
N PHE A 288 -20.10 -7.25 3.02
CA PHE A 288 -21.53 -7.35 2.81
C PHE A 288 -21.94 -8.24 1.62
N ARG A 289 -20.98 -8.88 0.93
CA ARG A 289 -21.23 -9.77 -0.23
C ARG A 289 -22.19 -9.15 -1.25
N ASN A 290 -22.02 -7.85 -1.49
CA ASN A 290 -22.86 -7.06 -2.39
C ASN A 290 -24.38 -7.06 -2.06
N ARG A 291 -24.76 -7.36 -0.81
CA ARG A 291 -26.16 -7.34 -0.34
C ARG A 291 -26.62 -5.98 0.18
N LEU A 292 -25.72 -4.99 0.26
CA LEU A 292 -26.09 -3.64 0.68
C LEU A 292 -26.69 -2.84 -0.47
N ASN A 293 -27.66 -2.00 -0.14
CA ASN A 293 -28.16 -0.99 -1.06
C ASN A 293 -27.02 -0.01 -1.41
N LEU A 294 -26.89 0.30 -2.70
CA LEU A 294 -25.86 1.18 -3.26
C LEU A 294 -25.88 2.58 -2.60
N TRP A 295 -27.05 3.03 -2.14
CA TRP A 295 -27.20 4.28 -1.35
C TRP A 295 -26.55 4.21 0.04
N LEU A 296 -26.65 3.08 0.74
CA LEU A 296 -26.03 2.87 2.04
C LEU A 296 -24.51 2.86 1.92
N ILE A 297 -23.98 2.24 0.86
CA ILE A 297 -22.55 2.23 0.58
C ILE A 297 -22.04 3.65 0.32
N ARG A 298 -22.74 4.44 -0.50
CA ARG A 298 -22.40 5.86 -0.75
C ARG A 298 -22.44 6.71 0.52
N ALA A 299 -23.45 6.51 1.37
CA ALA A 299 -23.55 7.21 2.66
C ALA A 299 -22.38 6.86 3.60
N SER A 300 -21.96 5.60 3.63
CA SER A 300 -20.80 5.15 4.42
C SER A 300 -19.49 5.79 3.98
N VAL A 301 -19.30 6.06 2.68
CA VAL A 301 -18.14 6.81 2.16
C VAL A 301 -18.11 8.22 2.72
N VAL A 302 -19.23 8.93 2.60
CA VAL A 302 -19.35 10.30 3.12
C VAL A 302 -19.05 10.32 4.61
N ALA A 303 -19.59 9.34 5.36
CA ALA A 303 -19.33 9.20 6.79
C ALA A 303 -17.86 8.91 7.10
N LEU A 304 -17.15 8.14 6.27
CA LEU A 304 -15.73 7.81 6.43
C LEU A 304 -14.81 9.00 6.12
N ILE A 305 -15.21 9.93 5.26
CA ILE A 305 -14.39 11.10 4.92
C ILE A 305 -14.20 12.02 6.12
N PHE A 306 -15.21 12.16 6.99
CA PHE A 306 -15.10 12.98 8.20
C PHE A 306 -13.92 12.59 9.10
N PRO A 307 -13.78 11.34 9.58
CA PRO A 307 -12.63 10.94 10.36
C PRO A 307 -11.32 11.03 9.57
N VAL A 308 -11.31 10.73 8.26
CA VAL A 308 -10.11 10.90 7.42
C VAL A 308 -9.59 12.35 7.49
N VAL A 309 -10.47 13.33 7.26
CA VAL A 309 -10.11 14.76 7.32
C VAL A 309 -9.62 15.13 8.73
N ILE A 310 -10.30 14.70 9.79
CA ILE A 310 -9.90 15.01 11.17
C ILE A 310 -8.50 14.46 11.49
N VAL A 311 -8.19 13.23 11.08
CA VAL A 311 -6.86 12.64 11.30
C VAL A 311 -5.81 13.31 10.42
N ALA A 312 -6.13 13.62 9.16
CA ALA A 312 -5.21 14.29 8.24
C ALA A 312 -4.74 15.64 8.81
N LEU A 313 -5.65 16.41 9.41
CA LEU A 313 -5.34 17.70 10.03
C LEU A 313 -4.45 17.61 11.27
N LYS A 314 -4.42 16.46 11.94
CA LYS A 314 -3.60 16.22 13.14
C LYS A 314 -2.29 15.52 12.85
N SER A 315 -2.07 15.04 11.62
CA SER A 315 -0.90 14.25 11.28
C SER A 315 0.14 15.10 10.55
N PRO A 316 1.24 15.49 11.22
CA PRO A 316 2.31 16.23 10.56
C PRO A 316 3.16 15.33 9.66
N ASN A 317 3.31 14.04 10.00
CA ASN A 317 4.23 13.14 9.31
C ASN A 317 3.48 12.14 8.42
N ILE A 318 3.44 12.45 7.12
CA ILE A 318 2.80 11.64 6.07
C ILE A 318 3.50 10.28 5.92
N LEU A 319 4.83 10.27 5.99
CA LEU A 319 5.63 9.05 5.82
C LEU A 319 5.36 8.04 6.92
N THR A 320 5.27 8.49 8.17
CA THR A 320 4.94 7.59 9.29
C THR A 320 3.60 6.90 9.09
N ILE A 321 2.61 7.58 8.51
CA ILE A 321 1.30 6.97 8.21
C ILE A 321 1.45 5.84 7.19
N TYR A 322 2.19 6.06 6.10
CA TYR A 322 2.46 5.01 5.12
C TYR A 322 3.20 3.83 5.73
N LEU A 323 4.22 4.10 6.55
CA LEU A 323 5.05 3.05 7.16
C LEU A 323 4.27 2.18 8.14
N ILE A 324 3.29 2.73 8.86
CA ILE A 324 2.39 1.94 9.72
C ILE A 324 1.61 0.92 8.87
N SER A 325 1.07 1.38 7.73
CA SER A 325 0.37 0.52 6.78
C SER A 325 1.30 -0.53 6.17
N ASP A 326 2.50 -0.12 5.80
CA ASP A 326 3.50 -1.00 5.21
C ASP A 326 3.93 -2.09 6.19
N LEU A 327 4.15 -1.75 7.46
CA LEU A 327 4.51 -2.71 8.49
C LEU A 327 3.38 -3.73 8.76
N LEU A 328 2.13 -3.28 8.76
CA LEU A 328 0.96 -4.16 8.82
C LEU A 328 0.95 -5.13 7.63
N SER A 329 1.16 -4.63 6.41
CA SER A 329 1.20 -5.47 5.22
C SER A 329 2.35 -6.48 5.24
N ALA A 330 3.52 -6.07 5.71
CA ALA A 330 4.71 -6.91 5.83
C ALA A 330 4.53 -8.06 6.82
N ALA A 331 3.70 -7.87 7.86
CA ALA A 331 3.34 -8.93 8.79
C ALA A 331 2.34 -9.95 8.19
N VAL A 332 1.37 -9.49 7.40
CA VAL A 332 0.23 -10.32 6.95
C VAL A 332 0.49 -11.05 5.63
N ILE A 333 1.02 -10.35 4.63
CA ILE A 333 1.09 -10.85 3.25
C ILE A 333 2.03 -12.06 3.08
N PRO A 334 3.24 -12.10 3.67
CA PRO A 334 4.13 -13.25 3.51
C PRO A 334 3.49 -14.56 3.98
N VAL A 335 2.72 -14.52 5.07
CA VAL A 335 2.01 -15.68 5.63
C VAL A 335 0.83 -16.10 4.75
N LEU A 336 0.14 -15.13 4.16
CA LEU A 336 -0.98 -15.35 3.25
C LEU A 336 -0.56 -15.97 1.91
N VAL A 337 0.57 -15.53 1.35
CA VAL A 337 1.10 -16.00 0.05
C VAL A 337 1.54 -17.47 0.09
N ILE A 338 1.83 -18.06 1.26
CA ILE A 338 2.19 -19.48 1.40
C ILE A 338 1.14 -20.40 0.74
N GLY A 339 -0.15 -20.10 0.87
CA GLY A 339 -1.20 -20.93 0.30
C GLY A 339 -1.39 -20.81 -1.20
N LEU A 340 -0.66 -19.91 -1.87
CA LEU A 340 -0.53 -19.94 -3.34
C LEU A 340 0.30 -21.14 -3.79
N TRP A 341 1.15 -21.70 -2.92
CA TRP A 341 1.94 -22.88 -3.25
C TRP A 341 1.04 -24.13 -3.28
N PRO A 342 0.94 -24.87 -4.40
CA PRO A 342 0.02 -26.02 -4.48
C PRO A 342 0.32 -27.16 -3.49
N LYS A 343 1.52 -27.19 -2.92
CA LYS A 343 1.94 -28.16 -1.90
C LYS A 343 1.55 -27.78 -0.48
N ALA A 344 1.13 -26.53 -0.24
CA ALA A 344 0.73 -26.02 1.05
C ALA A 344 -0.77 -26.24 1.33
N HIS A 345 -1.34 -27.37 0.90
CA HIS A 345 -2.78 -27.67 1.07
C HIS A 345 -3.21 -27.77 2.53
N ALA A 346 -2.30 -28.19 3.42
CA ALA A 346 -2.55 -28.27 4.85
C ALA A 346 -2.53 -26.90 5.55
N TRP A 347 -2.10 -25.82 4.89
CA TRP A 347 -2.08 -24.46 5.43
C TRP A 347 -3.50 -23.88 5.49
N ARG A 348 -3.93 -23.46 6.69
CA ARG A 348 -5.32 -23.04 6.98
C ARG A 348 -5.39 -21.55 7.32
N GLY A 349 -6.60 -21.00 7.26
CA GLY A 349 -6.87 -19.60 7.55
C GLY A 349 -6.45 -19.14 8.95
N CYS A 350 -6.64 -19.98 9.97
CA CYS A 350 -6.19 -19.68 11.33
C CYS A 350 -4.68 -19.43 11.41
N ASP A 351 -3.88 -20.17 10.62
CA ASP A 351 -2.42 -20.02 10.60
C ASP A 351 -2.02 -18.66 9.99
N VAL A 352 -2.82 -18.14 9.05
CA VAL A 352 -2.64 -16.81 8.46
C VAL A 352 -2.97 -15.70 9.46
N VAL A 353 -4.08 -15.83 10.20
CA VAL A 353 -4.48 -14.83 11.21
C VAL A 353 -3.49 -14.79 12.37
N VAL A 354 -3.12 -15.97 12.90
CA VAL A 354 -2.13 -16.06 13.99
C VAL A 354 -0.76 -15.59 13.53
N GLY A 355 -0.35 -15.93 12.29
CA GLY A 355 0.88 -15.42 11.71
C GLY A 355 0.86 -13.90 11.55
N GLY A 356 -0.18 -13.31 10.97
CA GLY A 356 -0.28 -11.86 10.80
C GLY A 356 -0.22 -11.09 12.12
N LEU A 357 -1.02 -11.50 13.12
CA LEU A 357 -0.99 -10.90 14.46
C LEU A 357 0.35 -11.16 15.18
N GLY A 358 0.90 -12.36 15.02
CA GLY A 358 2.20 -12.75 15.55
C GLY A 358 3.35 -11.94 14.94
N GLY A 359 3.25 -11.54 13.68
CA GLY A 359 4.22 -10.65 13.04
C GLY A 359 4.26 -9.27 13.69
N ILE A 360 3.09 -8.65 13.91
CA ILE A 360 3.00 -7.37 14.64
C ILE A 360 3.52 -7.53 16.08
N PHE A 361 3.15 -8.62 16.75
CA PHE A 361 3.65 -8.92 18.09
C PHE A 361 5.17 -9.13 18.12
N SER A 362 5.75 -9.70 17.07
CA SER A 362 7.20 -9.89 16.97
C SER A 362 7.96 -8.57 16.83
N VAL A 363 7.35 -7.55 16.21
CA VAL A 363 7.90 -6.18 16.23
C VAL A 363 7.95 -5.63 17.66
N PHE A 364 6.90 -5.86 18.45
CA PHE A 364 6.89 -5.49 19.87
C PHE A 364 7.97 -6.22 20.67
N LEU A 365 8.13 -7.54 20.47
CA LEU A 365 9.17 -8.33 21.13
C LEU A 365 10.57 -7.85 20.73
N PHE A 366 10.80 -7.57 19.44
CA PHE A 366 12.04 -6.98 18.97
C PHE A 366 12.30 -5.62 19.64
N GLY A 367 11.29 -4.75 19.69
CA GLY A 367 11.38 -3.46 20.36
C GLY A 367 11.72 -3.59 21.85
N LEU A 368 11.14 -4.56 22.56
CA LEU A 368 11.47 -4.81 23.96
C LEU A 368 12.94 -5.19 24.14
N VAL A 369 13.50 -6.02 23.27
CA VAL A 369 14.92 -6.40 23.34
C VAL A 369 15.81 -5.22 22.97
N PHE A 370 15.46 -4.49 21.90
CA PHE A 370 16.23 -3.35 21.39
C PHE A 370 16.30 -2.19 22.41
N TYR A 371 15.17 -1.88 23.06
CA TYR A 371 15.07 -0.81 24.07
C TYR A 371 15.25 -1.31 25.51
N GLN A 372 16.00 -2.39 25.72
CA GLN A 372 16.41 -2.90 27.05
C GLN A 372 15.23 -3.11 28.04
N GLY A 373 14.07 -3.53 27.54
CA GLY A 373 12.88 -3.84 28.32
C GLY A 373 11.84 -2.72 28.42
N ASP A 374 12.03 -1.57 27.75
CA ASP A 374 11.03 -0.49 27.74
C ASP A 374 9.83 -0.83 26.83
N ALA A 375 8.72 -1.20 27.47
CA ALA A 375 7.45 -1.52 26.79
C ALA A 375 6.82 -0.31 26.07
N ARG A 376 7.04 0.92 26.53
CA ARG A 376 6.50 2.12 25.86
C ARG A 376 7.27 2.40 24.58
N ALA A 377 8.59 2.30 24.61
CA ALA A 377 9.43 2.44 23.43
C ALA A 377 9.14 1.33 22.40
N ALA A 378 8.97 0.09 22.86
CA ALA A 378 8.57 -1.04 22.02
C ALA A 378 7.18 -0.83 21.37
N GLY A 379 6.20 -0.32 22.13
CA GLY A 379 4.88 0.01 21.58
C GLY A 379 4.93 1.16 20.55
N ASN A 380 5.78 2.16 20.80
CA ASN A 380 6.01 3.26 19.85
C ASN A 380 6.69 2.80 18.55
N LEU A 381 7.47 1.71 18.59
CA LEU A 381 8.11 1.13 17.41
C LEU A 381 7.11 0.49 16.43
N ILE A 382 6.03 -0.11 16.93
CA ILE A 382 4.94 -0.62 16.08
C ILE A 382 4.34 0.50 15.22
N LEU A 383 4.30 1.72 15.79
CA LEU A 383 3.80 2.91 15.12
C LEU A 383 4.90 3.68 14.37
N LEU A 384 6.14 3.19 14.37
CA LEU A 384 7.31 3.86 13.80
C LEU A 384 7.35 5.37 14.13
N LYS A 385 7.07 5.73 15.40
CA LYS A 385 7.00 7.14 15.82
C LYS A 385 8.29 7.92 15.62
N ASN A 386 9.43 7.23 15.68
CA ASN A 386 10.75 7.83 15.40
C ASN A 386 11.02 7.98 13.89
N GLY A 387 10.07 7.56 13.04
CA GLY A 387 10.17 7.62 11.59
C GLY A 387 11.06 6.53 10.99
N LEU A 388 11.23 6.59 9.67
CA LEU A 388 12.15 5.74 8.91
C LEU A 388 13.61 6.19 9.03
N TYR A 389 13.83 7.44 9.43
CA TYR A 389 15.11 8.14 9.32
C TYR A 389 15.82 8.32 10.67
N ALA A 390 15.39 7.58 11.69
CA ALA A 390 16.16 7.51 12.93
C ALA A 390 17.55 6.94 12.62
N ASP A 391 18.58 7.50 13.25
CA ASP A 391 19.98 7.08 13.08
C ASP A 391 20.27 5.77 13.85
N ASP A 392 19.36 4.80 13.74
CA ASP A 392 19.40 3.53 14.46
C ASP A 392 18.93 2.34 13.59
N TRP A 393 18.97 1.15 14.17
CA TRP A 393 18.52 -0.09 13.52
C TRP A 393 17.07 -0.45 13.85
N SER A 394 16.32 0.45 14.50
CA SER A 394 14.99 0.13 15.01
C SER A 394 13.99 -0.10 13.88
N ALA A 395 13.95 0.79 12.88
CA ALA A 395 13.07 0.67 11.72
C ALA A 395 13.40 -0.56 10.87
N PHE A 396 14.70 -0.78 10.60
CA PHE A 396 15.17 -1.98 9.89
C PHE A 396 14.75 -3.26 10.63
N GLY A 397 15.00 -3.31 11.94
CA GLY A 397 14.63 -4.47 12.76
C GLY A 397 13.13 -4.72 12.81
N ALA A 398 12.30 -3.67 12.82
CA ALA A 398 10.83 -3.81 12.73
C ALA A 398 10.40 -4.47 11.41
N PHE A 399 10.95 -4.02 10.27
CA PHE A 399 10.62 -4.58 8.95
C PHE A 399 11.20 -5.98 8.71
N VAL A 400 12.19 -6.42 9.49
CA VAL A 400 12.64 -7.83 9.52
C VAL A 400 11.75 -8.66 10.46
N ALA A 401 11.46 -8.14 11.65
CA ALA A 401 10.70 -8.84 12.69
C ALA A 401 9.25 -9.10 12.27
N ALA A 402 8.61 -8.18 11.54
CA ALA A 402 7.23 -8.35 11.07
C ALA A 402 7.05 -9.59 10.16
N PRO A 403 7.73 -9.70 9.00
CA PRO A 403 7.58 -10.85 8.10
C PRO A 403 8.14 -12.14 8.71
N VAL A 404 9.32 -12.10 9.33
CA VAL A 404 9.95 -13.29 9.91
C VAL A 404 9.13 -13.81 11.09
N GLY A 405 8.73 -12.91 11.98
CA GLY A 405 7.85 -13.22 13.09
C GLY A 405 6.53 -13.80 12.60
N GLY A 406 5.92 -13.20 11.58
CA GLY A 406 4.67 -13.70 11.05
C GLY A 406 4.77 -15.12 10.49
N LEU A 407 5.85 -15.44 9.79
CA LEU A 407 6.13 -16.79 9.31
C LEU A 407 6.37 -17.78 10.47
N LEU A 408 7.11 -17.38 11.50
CA LEU A 408 7.38 -18.23 12.67
C LEU A 408 6.11 -18.52 13.48
N TRP A 409 5.30 -17.50 13.76
CA TRP A 409 4.02 -17.67 14.46
C TRP A 409 3.00 -18.46 13.64
N GLY A 410 2.95 -18.24 12.32
CA GLY A 410 2.14 -19.06 11.41
C GLY A 410 2.59 -20.52 11.42
N ALA A 411 3.89 -20.79 11.35
CA ALA A 411 4.44 -22.14 11.40
C ALA A 411 4.20 -22.82 12.76
N ALA A 412 4.30 -22.06 13.86
CA ALA A 412 3.97 -22.54 15.20
C ALA A 412 2.48 -22.90 15.32
N SER A 413 1.58 -22.03 14.82
CA SER A 413 0.14 -22.32 14.74
C SER A 413 -0.13 -23.60 13.95
N PHE A 414 0.47 -23.72 12.77
CA PHE A 414 0.36 -24.91 11.94
C PHE A 414 0.81 -26.17 12.68
N GLY A 415 1.99 -26.12 13.33
CA GLY A 415 2.54 -27.24 14.10
C GLY A 415 1.65 -27.64 15.28
N VAL A 416 1.17 -26.67 16.06
CA VAL A 416 0.26 -26.91 17.19
C VAL A 416 -1.05 -27.52 16.71
N ARG A 417 -1.63 -26.99 15.64
CA ARG A 417 -2.88 -27.51 15.07
C ARG A 417 -2.73 -28.94 14.58
N VAL A 418 -1.64 -29.24 13.86
CA VAL A 418 -1.33 -30.60 13.39
C VAL A 418 -1.12 -31.55 14.57
N ALA A 419 -0.40 -31.14 15.60
CA ALA A 419 -0.18 -31.94 16.80
C ALA A 419 -1.50 -32.23 17.54
N VAL A 420 -2.38 -31.23 17.71
CA VAL A 420 -3.69 -31.40 18.34
C VAL A 420 -4.56 -32.36 17.54
N LEU A 421 -4.62 -32.22 16.21
CA LEU A 421 -5.37 -33.13 15.35
C LEU A 421 -4.83 -34.56 15.40
N TRP A 422 -3.51 -34.72 15.51
CA TRP A 422 -2.88 -36.03 15.69
C TRP A 422 -3.22 -36.67 17.04
N VAL A 423 -3.17 -35.90 18.13
CA VAL A 423 -3.57 -36.38 19.47
C VAL A 423 -5.05 -36.76 19.47
N LEU A 424 -5.93 -35.94 18.90
CA LEU A 424 -7.36 -36.22 18.81
C LEU A 424 -7.66 -37.47 17.98
N ALA A 425 -6.98 -37.64 16.85
CA ALA A 425 -7.10 -38.85 16.03
C ALA A 425 -6.69 -40.10 16.81
N ARG A 426 -5.60 -40.02 17.57
CA ARG A 426 -5.10 -41.12 18.41
C ARG A 426 -6.02 -41.44 19.59
N VAL A 427 -6.64 -40.43 20.20
CA VAL A 427 -7.59 -40.60 21.31
C VAL A 427 -8.94 -41.13 20.81
N ARG A 428 -9.41 -40.69 19.64
CA ARG A 428 -10.72 -41.08 19.07
C ARG A 428 -10.65 -42.34 18.20
N GLY A 429 -9.47 -42.88 17.93
CA GLY A 429 -9.28 -44.04 17.06
C GLY A 429 -9.63 -43.78 15.59
N THR A 430 -9.67 -42.53 15.15
CA THR A 430 -9.98 -42.13 13.77
C THR A 430 -8.69 -41.99 12.94
N PRO A 431 -8.72 -42.21 11.62
CA PRO A 431 -7.55 -41.97 10.77
C PRO A 431 -7.14 -40.49 10.78
N PHE A 432 -5.84 -40.23 10.74
CA PHE A 432 -5.29 -38.88 10.70
C PHE A 432 -5.34 -38.33 9.27
N THR A 433 -6.29 -37.46 8.98
CA THR A 433 -6.55 -36.91 7.64
C THR A 433 -6.09 -35.46 7.45
N ALA A 434 -5.45 -34.86 8.47
CA ALA A 434 -5.16 -33.42 8.48
C ALA A 434 -4.14 -32.97 7.41
N LEU A 435 -3.35 -33.90 6.86
CA LEU A 435 -2.40 -33.66 5.78
C LEU A 435 -2.87 -34.21 4.43
N ASP A 436 -4.07 -34.79 4.36
CA ASP A 436 -4.60 -35.31 3.11
C ASP A 436 -5.02 -34.16 2.19
N ARG A 437 -4.87 -34.38 0.88
CA ARG A 437 -5.37 -33.42 -0.11
C ARG A 437 -6.90 -33.39 -0.03
N PRO A 438 -7.53 -32.20 0.02
CA PRO A 438 -8.98 -32.13 -0.08
C PRO A 438 -9.41 -32.78 -1.41
N VAL A 439 -10.31 -33.76 -1.33
CA VAL A 439 -10.92 -34.37 -2.51
C VAL A 439 -11.75 -33.28 -3.18
N ARG A 440 -11.40 -32.90 -4.42
CA ARG A 440 -12.24 -32.03 -5.25
C ARG A 440 -13.56 -32.78 -5.49
N GLY A 441 -14.60 -32.45 -4.74
CA GLY A 441 -15.96 -32.79 -5.11
C GLY A 441 -16.32 -32.05 -6.40
N ASP A 442 -17.12 -32.68 -7.26
CA ASP A 442 -17.50 -32.19 -8.59
C ASP A 442 -18.44 -30.96 -8.56
N GLU A 443 -18.52 -30.26 -7.43
CA GLU A 443 -19.20 -28.99 -7.26
C GLU A 443 -18.29 -28.07 -6.45
N GLY A 444 -18.05 -26.86 -6.94
CA GLY A 444 -17.07 -25.89 -6.42
C GLY A 444 -17.36 -25.31 -5.03
N MET A 445 -17.61 -26.16 -4.03
CA MET A 445 -17.60 -25.81 -2.62
C MET A 445 -16.66 -26.75 -1.86
N VAL A 446 -15.67 -26.16 -1.20
CA VAL A 446 -14.89 -26.84 -0.16
C VAL A 446 -15.84 -27.13 0.99
N VAL A 447 -16.31 -28.38 1.08
CA VAL A 447 -17.09 -28.84 2.23
C VAL A 447 -16.12 -28.92 3.42
N GLU A 448 -16.30 -28.02 4.40
CA GLU A 448 -15.80 -28.25 5.75
C GLU A 448 -16.53 -29.47 6.31
N ASP A 449 -15.78 -30.54 6.59
CA ASP A 449 -16.30 -31.72 7.26
C ASP A 449 -16.48 -31.40 8.75
N GLU A 450 -17.46 -30.54 9.06
CA GLU A 450 -18.05 -30.43 10.38
C GLU A 450 -19.13 -31.51 10.51
N GLY A 451 -18.98 -32.34 11.54
CA GLY A 451 -19.78 -33.52 11.89
C GLY A 451 -21.21 -33.59 11.35
N ARG A 452 -21.49 -34.70 10.66
CA ARG A 452 -22.81 -35.30 10.38
C ARG A 452 -23.97 -34.72 11.21
N PHE A 453 -24.85 -33.98 10.56
CA PHE A 453 -26.29 -33.98 10.85
C PHE A 453 -27.05 -34.11 9.53
N SER A 454 -27.74 -35.24 9.37
CA SER A 454 -28.58 -35.57 8.22
C SER A 454 -29.89 -34.77 8.26
N GLY A 455 -30.21 -34.12 7.15
CA GLY A 455 -31.53 -33.56 6.87
C GLY A 455 -31.63 -33.21 5.39
N GLU A 456 -32.23 -34.11 4.61
CA GLU A 456 -32.53 -33.92 3.19
C GLU A 456 -33.38 -32.67 2.98
N GLN A 457 -32.96 -31.77 2.08
CA GLN A 457 -33.87 -30.92 1.30
C GLN A 457 -33.24 -30.59 -0.06
N SER A 458 -33.86 -31.13 -1.10
CA SER A 458 -33.64 -30.85 -2.52
C SER A 458 -33.91 -29.37 -2.86
N VAL A 459 -32.96 -28.69 -3.54
CA VAL A 459 -33.20 -27.36 -4.12
C VAL A 459 -32.71 -27.33 -5.57
N GLU A 460 -33.62 -26.91 -6.45
CA GLU A 460 -33.51 -26.78 -7.89
C GLU A 460 -32.33 -25.94 -8.39
N ARG A 461 -31.77 -26.41 -9.52
CA ARG A 461 -30.80 -25.73 -10.39
C ARG A 461 -31.39 -24.41 -10.92
N ARG A 462 -30.73 -23.27 -10.66
CA ARG A 462 -30.89 -22.04 -11.45
C ARG A 462 -29.61 -21.72 -12.20
N ASP A 463 -29.71 -21.77 -13.52
CA ASP A 463 -28.70 -21.27 -14.45
C ASP A 463 -28.42 -19.78 -14.20
N VAL A 464 -27.19 -19.44 -13.78
CA VAL A 464 -26.72 -18.06 -13.74
C VAL A 464 -26.02 -17.78 -15.07
N LYS A 465 -26.78 -17.17 -15.99
CA LYS A 465 -26.23 -16.50 -17.19
C LYS A 465 -25.36 -15.32 -16.76
N ASN A 466 -24.13 -15.29 -17.31
CA ASN A 466 -23.29 -14.12 -17.59
C ASN A 466 -23.63 -12.85 -16.80
N GLY A 467 -23.00 -12.69 -15.63
CA GLY A 467 -23.00 -11.43 -14.90
C GLY A 467 -22.00 -10.43 -15.50
N GLN A 468 -22.42 -9.70 -16.53
CA GLN A 468 -21.86 -8.36 -16.79
C GLN A 468 -22.47 -7.39 -15.77
N PHE A 469 -21.75 -6.97 -14.74
CA PHE A 469 -22.15 -5.84 -13.89
C PHE A 469 -20.94 -5.11 -13.31
N PHE A 470 -20.94 -3.81 -13.05
CA PHE A 470 -21.63 -2.61 -13.56
C PHE A 470 -20.94 -1.43 -12.85
#